data_AF-J0JUT5-F1
#
_entry.id   AF-J0JUT5-F1
#
_cell.length_a   1.000
_cell.length_b   1.000
_cell.length_c   1.000
_cell.angle_alpha   90.00
_cell.angle_beta   90.00
_cell.angle_gamma   90.00
#
_symmetry.space_group_name_H-M   'P 1'
#
loop_
_entity.id
_entity.type
_entity.pdbx_description
1 polymer ?
#
loop_
_entity_poly.entity_id
_entity_poly.type
_entity_poly.pdbx_seq_one_letter_code
_entity_poly.pdbx_strand_id
1 'polypeptide(L)'
;MFAYYLLQKFKKCLEHAILQEGEKGFSNIIRSQKPINYIHEMIKQDLVKNGIVKENIFPPLGSSKPEIKLAGFFKQKDQDVCVIPNNMDKNKILINWGPLNFENKEDIYGFEFSQKCLVINIRSQMRSIAKNTDTLFERTFAEILNLHMCYPKIVLGEFYLIPVREYSLKYSKRKQIGFEDKLTNIEKYISFFSAISGRDSSNTDLWKYEKCCLMIVNLDSQKPFFYNNSYELKHDKIVSEYFALEYADIGFDLFVSDLLKIYRNRFSTKYGSR
;
A
#
# COMPACT_ATOMS: atom_id res chain seq x y z
N MET A 1 -3.30 17.84 -6.42
CA MET A 1 -4.42 17.92 -7.40
C MET A 1 -4.77 16.55 -7.99
N PHE A 2 -3.81 15.76 -8.48
CA PHE A 2 -4.09 14.46 -9.11
C PHE A 2 -4.58 13.36 -8.13
N ALA A 3 -4.01 13.28 -6.92
CA ALA A 3 -4.43 12.33 -5.89
C ALA A 3 -5.93 12.46 -5.54
N TYR A 4 -6.43 13.68 -5.33
CA TYR A 4 -7.84 13.95 -5.08
C TYR A 4 -8.75 13.53 -6.26
N TYR A 5 -8.30 13.71 -7.50
CA TYR A 5 -9.04 13.26 -8.67
C TYR A 5 -9.20 11.73 -8.68
N LEU A 6 -8.13 10.99 -8.42
CA LEU A 6 -8.19 9.53 -8.31
C LEU A 6 -9.03 9.06 -7.12
N LEU A 7 -8.95 9.75 -5.99
CA LEU A 7 -9.81 9.48 -4.83
C LEU A 7 -11.30 9.71 -5.17
N GLN A 8 -11.61 10.73 -5.98
CA GLN A 8 -12.97 10.96 -6.46
C GLN A 8 -13.44 9.82 -7.39
N LYS A 9 -12.56 9.31 -8.26
CA LYS A 9 -12.87 8.15 -9.10
C LYS A 9 -13.06 6.87 -8.28
N PHE A 10 -12.23 6.68 -7.26
CA PHE A 10 -12.35 5.61 -6.27
C PHE A 10 -13.72 5.65 -5.59
N LYS A 11 -14.11 6.80 -5.00
CA LYS A 11 -15.44 6.97 -4.36
C LYS A 11 -16.57 6.68 -5.34
N LYS A 12 -16.57 7.31 -6.52
CA LYS A 12 -17.62 7.10 -7.54
C LYS A 12 -17.74 5.64 -7.96
N CYS A 13 -16.63 4.91 -8.04
CA CYS A 13 -16.63 3.49 -8.37
C CYS A 13 -17.37 2.66 -7.31
N LEU A 14 -17.14 2.95 -6.03
CA LEU A 14 -17.83 2.28 -4.91
C LEU A 14 -19.32 2.65 -4.88
N GLU A 15 -19.63 3.94 -4.94
CA GLU A 15 -21.02 4.43 -4.86
C GLU A 15 -21.86 3.94 -6.04
N HIS A 16 -21.30 3.92 -7.25
CA HIS A 16 -22.00 3.39 -8.41
C HIS A 16 -22.38 1.92 -8.23
N ALA A 17 -21.48 1.09 -7.68
CA ALA A 17 -21.78 -0.31 -7.42
C ALA A 17 -22.91 -0.49 -6.37
N ILE A 18 -22.92 0.36 -5.34
CA ILE A 18 -24.00 0.38 -4.34
C ILE A 18 -25.34 0.77 -4.99
N LEU A 19 -25.37 1.81 -5.82
CA LEU A 19 -26.61 2.28 -6.45
C LEU A 19 -27.18 1.26 -7.45
N GLN A 20 -26.33 0.51 -8.15
CA GLN A 20 -26.76 -0.48 -9.15
C GLN A 20 -27.23 -1.80 -8.51
N GLU A 21 -26.40 -2.37 -7.65
CA GLU A 21 -26.57 -3.74 -7.13
C GLU A 21 -26.61 -3.84 -5.60
N GLY A 22 -26.69 -2.69 -4.92
CA GLY A 22 -26.80 -2.63 -3.47
C GLY A 22 -25.58 -3.23 -2.76
N GLU A 23 -25.84 -3.95 -1.66
CA GLU A 23 -24.81 -4.64 -0.90
C GLU A 23 -23.98 -5.63 -1.74
N LYS A 24 -24.63 -6.36 -2.65
CA LYS A 24 -23.96 -7.34 -3.52
C LYS A 24 -22.97 -6.63 -4.43
N GLY A 25 -23.40 -5.52 -5.05
CA GLY A 25 -22.55 -4.67 -5.87
C GLY A 25 -21.34 -4.16 -5.11
N PHE A 26 -21.57 -3.65 -3.89
CA PHE A 26 -20.48 -3.18 -3.04
C PHE A 26 -19.49 -4.29 -2.69
N SER A 27 -19.97 -5.46 -2.30
CA SER A 27 -19.12 -6.61 -1.96
C SER A 27 -18.33 -7.11 -3.16
N ASN A 28 -18.90 -7.06 -4.36
CA ASN A 28 -18.23 -7.44 -5.59
C ASN A 28 -17.17 -6.42 -6.00
N ILE A 29 -17.48 -5.11 -5.94
CA ILE A 29 -16.56 -4.08 -6.39
C ILE A 29 -15.32 -3.98 -5.48
N ILE A 30 -15.46 -4.13 -4.16
CA ILE A 30 -14.33 -4.10 -3.23
C ILE A 30 -13.41 -5.31 -3.39
N ARG A 31 -13.94 -6.45 -3.87
CA ARG A 31 -13.17 -7.65 -4.19
C ARG A 31 -12.57 -7.60 -5.60
N SER A 32 -13.08 -6.70 -6.44
CA SER A 32 -12.49 -6.43 -7.74
C SER A 32 -11.24 -5.57 -7.57
N GLN A 33 -10.28 -5.69 -8.49
CA GLN A 33 -9.13 -4.79 -8.52
C GLN A 33 -9.50 -3.37 -9.01
N LYS A 34 -10.74 -3.10 -9.42
CA LYS A 34 -11.10 -1.82 -10.06
C LYS A 34 -10.88 -0.60 -9.15
N PRO A 35 -11.36 -0.56 -7.88
CA PRO A 35 -11.12 0.59 -7.02
C PRO A 35 -9.64 0.73 -6.66
N ILE A 36 -8.99 -0.36 -6.25
CA ILE A 36 -7.60 -0.32 -5.78
C ILE A 36 -6.65 0.14 -6.90
N ASN A 37 -6.94 -0.15 -8.16
CA ASN A 37 -6.14 0.34 -9.30
C ASN A 37 -6.04 1.87 -9.35
N TYR A 38 -7.04 2.63 -8.88
CA TYR A 38 -6.89 4.09 -8.77
C TYR A 38 -5.80 4.48 -7.77
N ILE A 39 -5.61 3.69 -6.71
CA ILE A 39 -4.56 3.89 -5.73
C ILE A 39 -3.20 3.47 -6.30
N HIS A 40 -3.14 2.37 -7.08
CA HIS A 40 -1.91 2.01 -7.82
C HIS A 40 -1.48 3.15 -8.74
N GLU A 41 -2.40 3.73 -9.51
CA GLU A 41 -2.07 4.88 -10.38
C GLU A 41 -1.62 6.10 -9.57
N MET A 42 -2.17 6.32 -8.37
CA MET A 42 -1.72 7.40 -7.49
C MET A 42 -0.24 7.26 -7.14
N ILE A 43 0.16 6.07 -6.69
CA ILE A 43 1.55 5.76 -6.31
C ILE A 43 2.48 5.80 -7.52
N LYS A 44 2.09 5.18 -8.65
CA LYS A 44 2.90 5.17 -9.86
C LYS A 44 3.17 6.57 -10.38
N GLN A 45 2.19 7.47 -10.33
CA GLN A 45 2.41 8.86 -10.72
C GLN A 45 3.31 9.62 -9.76
N ASP A 46 3.17 9.37 -8.47
CA ASP A 46 4.00 10.04 -7.48
C ASP A 46 5.46 9.54 -7.56
N LEU A 47 5.69 8.26 -7.90
CA LEU A 47 7.03 7.74 -8.26
C LEU A 47 7.64 8.49 -9.45
N VAL A 48 6.87 8.67 -10.54
CA VAL A 48 7.33 9.43 -11.72
C VAL A 48 7.64 10.88 -11.36
N LYS A 49 6.76 11.53 -10.58
CA LYS A 49 6.95 12.91 -10.12
C LYS A 49 8.22 13.06 -9.27
N ASN A 50 8.59 12.01 -8.54
CA ASN A 50 9.82 11.96 -7.74
C ASN A 50 11.06 11.46 -8.54
N GLY A 51 10.98 11.40 -9.87
CA GLY A 51 12.12 11.18 -10.76
C GLY A 51 12.40 9.72 -11.11
N ILE A 52 11.47 8.80 -10.84
CA ILE A 52 11.59 7.42 -11.33
C ILE A 52 11.20 7.35 -12.81
N VAL A 53 12.08 6.74 -13.59
CA VAL A 53 11.89 6.46 -15.02
C VAL A 53 10.69 5.51 -15.19
N LYS A 54 9.74 5.86 -16.05
CA LYS A 54 8.44 5.15 -16.18
C LYS A 54 8.62 3.68 -16.53
N GLU A 55 9.64 3.37 -17.33
CA GLU A 55 9.99 2.04 -17.82
C GLU A 55 10.44 1.10 -16.70
N ASN A 56 10.83 1.65 -15.53
CA ASN A 56 11.20 0.87 -14.36
C ASN A 56 10.04 0.61 -13.41
N ILE A 57 8.87 1.19 -13.66
CA ILE A 57 7.70 1.05 -12.79
C ILE A 57 6.82 -0.07 -13.32
N PHE A 58 6.57 -1.06 -12.48
CA PHE A 58 5.73 -2.21 -12.78
C PHE A 58 4.59 -2.33 -11.76
N PRO A 59 3.34 -2.60 -12.19
CA PRO A 59 2.93 -2.58 -13.59
C PRO A 59 3.07 -1.18 -14.22
N PRO A 60 3.22 -1.08 -15.55
CA PRO A 60 3.39 0.22 -16.21
C PRO A 60 2.26 1.19 -15.87
N LEU A 61 2.55 2.49 -15.96
CA LEU A 61 1.57 3.55 -15.75
C LEU A 61 0.34 3.35 -16.67
N GLY A 62 -0.88 3.44 -16.12
CA GLY A 62 -2.12 3.19 -16.85
C GLY A 62 -2.45 1.72 -17.10
N SER A 63 -1.63 0.78 -16.62
CA SER A 63 -1.87 -0.67 -16.75
C SER A 63 -1.81 -1.36 -15.38
N SER A 64 -2.54 -2.47 -15.23
CA SER A 64 -2.41 -3.37 -14.07
C SER A 64 -1.46 -4.55 -14.33
N LYS A 65 -0.88 -4.66 -15.53
CA LYS A 65 0.03 -5.75 -15.92
C LYS A 65 1.12 -5.28 -16.90
N PRO A 66 2.27 -5.99 -16.97
CA PRO A 66 2.68 -7.10 -16.13
C PRO A 66 3.15 -6.64 -14.73
N GLU A 67 2.91 -7.47 -13.72
CA GLU A 67 3.48 -7.31 -12.37
C GLU A 67 4.83 -8.03 -12.27
N ILE A 68 5.64 -7.68 -11.27
CA ILE A 68 6.91 -8.35 -10.99
C ILE A 68 6.68 -9.44 -9.93
N LYS A 69 6.99 -10.68 -10.29
CA LYS A 69 6.94 -11.83 -9.37
C LYS A 69 8.25 -12.03 -8.62
N LEU A 70 8.31 -11.64 -7.35
CA LEU A 70 9.49 -11.87 -6.52
C LEU A 70 9.38 -13.17 -5.72
N ALA A 71 10.51 -13.85 -5.55
CA ALA A 71 10.63 -15.02 -4.69
C ALA A 71 10.96 -14.60 -3.26
N GLY A 72 10.02 -14.80 -2.33
CA GLY A 72 10.29 -14.65 -0.91
C GLY A 72 10.65 -15.97 -0.24
N PHE A 73 10.81 -15.92 1.07
CA PHE A 73 11.21 -17.06 1.89
C PHE A 73 10.12 -18.12 1.92
N PHE A 74 8.87 -17.71 2.12
CA PHE A 74 7.72 -18.61 2.21
C PHE A 74 7.05 -18.87 0.86
N LYS A 75 7.01 -17.86 -0.02
CA LYS A 75 6.28 -17.92 -1.30
C LYS A 75 6.81 -16.95 -2.34
N GLN A 76 6.56 -17.27 -3.61
CA GLN A 76 6.60 -16.31 -4.71
C GLN A 76 5.29 -15.51 -4.76
N LYS A 77 5.36 -14.20 -5.01
CA LYS A 77 4.18 -13.31 -5.09
C LYS A 77 4.39 -12.28 -6.20
N ASP A 78 3.35 -12.01 -6.97
CA ASP A 78 3.26 -10.83 -7.84
C ASP A 78 3.11 -9.58 -6.96
N GLN A 79 3.99 -8.60 -7.15
CA GLN A 79 4.02 -7.39 -6.33
C GLN A 79 3.12 -6.30 -6.90
N ASP A 80 2.43 -5.56 -6.02
CA ASP A 80 1.40 -4.59 -6.37
C ASP A 80 1.95 -3.42 -7.19
N VAL A 81 3.01 -2.78 -6.68
CA VAL A 81 3.85 -1.82 -7.42
C VAL A 81 5.31 -2.11 -7.11
N CYS A 82 6.15 -2.14 -8.14
CA CYS A 82 7.57 -2.43 -8.05
C CYS A 82 8.37 -1.44 -8.91
N VAL A 83 9.49 -0.94 -8.38
CA VAL A 83 10.51 -0.22 -9.15
C VAL A 83 11.71 -1.13 -9.29
N ILE A 84 12.07 -1.47 -10.53
CA ILE A 84 13.23 -2.31 -10.81
C ILE A 84 14.53 -1.49 -10.87
N PRO A 85 15.69 -2.09 -10.58
CA PRO A 85 16.98 -1.43 -10.76
C PRO A 85 17.28 -1.16 -12.25
N ASN A 86 17.93 -0.03 -12.52
CA ASN A 86 18.41 0.33 -13.85
C ASN A 86 19.60 -0.54 -14.27
N ASN A 87 19.64 -0.92 -15.56
CA ASN A 87 20.81 -1.53 -16.21
C ASN A 87 21.44 -2.69 -15.42
N MET A 88 20.60 -3.57 -14.88
CA MET A 88 21.03 -4.74 -14.13
C MET A 88 20.60 -6.02 -14.83
N ASP A 89 21.55 -6.92 -15.03
CA ASP A 89 21.27 -8.23 -15.59
C ASP A 89 20.49 -9.11 -14.62
N LYS A 90 19.60 -9.93 -15.19
CA LYS A 90 18.82 -10.91 -14.45
C LYS A 90 19.57 -12.22 -14.46
N ASN A 91 19.97 -12.69 -13.29
CA ASN A 91 20.76 -13.91 -13.12
C ASN A 91 19.89 -14.97 -12.46
N LYS A 92 19.18 -15.75 -13.28
CA LYS A 92 18.26 -16.78 -12.81
C LYS A 92 18.94 -17.74 -11.82
N ILE A 93 18.28 -18.00 -10.69
CA ILE A 93 18.75 -18.96 -9.68
C ILE A 93 17.65 -19.96 -9.32
N LEU A 94 18.07 -21.18 -8.95
CA LEU A 94 17.17 -22.16 -8.35
C LEU A 94 16.84 -21.72 -6.91
N ILE A 95 15.57 -21.85 -6.54
CA ILE A 95 15.12 -21.62 -5.17
C ILE A 95 15.40 -22.86 -4.36
N ASN A 96 16.45 -22.80 -3.52
CA ASN A 96 16.88 -23.88 -2.64
C ASN A 96 16.78 -23.51 -1.15
N TRP A 97 15.88 -22.57 -0.81
CA TRP A 97 15.70 -22.06 0.55
C TRP A 97 14.23 -22.15 1.00
N GLY A 98 14.04 -22.07 2.32
CA GLY A 98 12.72 -22.02 2.95
C GLY A 98 11.81 -23.20 2.56
N PRO A 99 10.48 -23.03 2.71
CA PRO A 99 9.49 -24.01 2.28
C PRO A 99 9.53 -24.34 0.78
N LEU A 100 10.12 -23.48 -0.06
CA LEU A 100 10.16 -23.65 -1.52
C LEU A 100 11.30 -24.55 -2.02
N ASN A 101 12.24 -24.95 -1.16
CA ASN A 101 13.47 -25.68 -1.51
C ASN A 101 13.24 -26.94 -2.37
N PHE A 102 12.11 -27.62 -2.19
CA PHE A 102 11.81 -28.89 -2.87
C PHE A 102 10.76 -28.73 -3.98
N GLU A 103 10.39 -27.51 -4.35
CA GLU A 103 9.38 -27.25 -5.38
C GLU A 103 9.97 -27.10 -6.80
N ASN A 104 11.30 -27.21 -6.95
CA ASN A 104 12.01 -26.99 -8.22
C ASN A 104 11.66 -25.66 -8.90
N LYS A 105 11.41 -24.62 -8.09
CA LYS A 105 11.09 -23.27 -8.56
C LYS A 105 12.34 -22.45 -8.76
N GLU A 106 12.24 -21.43 -9.59
CA GLU A 106 13.34 -20.55 -9.94
C GLU A 106 12.96 -19.09 -9.66
N ASP A 107 13.91 -18.30 -9.18
CA ASP A 107 13.85 -16.85 -9.22
C ASP A 107 14.46 -16.40 -10.56
N ILE A 108 13.60 -15.94 -11.47
CA ILE A 108 13.99 -15.51 -12.82
C ILE A 108 14.85 -14.24 -12.84
N TYR A 109 14.88 -13.49 -11.74
CA TYR A 109 15.60 -12.23 -11.62
C TYR A 109 16.96 -12.41 -10.96
N GLY A 110 17.04 -13.33 -9.99
CA GLY A 110 18.24 -13.56 -9.20
C GLY A 110 18.37 -12.63 -8.00
N PHE A 111 19.24 -13.02 -7.07
CA PHE A 111 19.37 -12.36 -5.77
C PHE A 111 19.67 -10.86 -5.87
N GLU A 112 20.69 -10.48 -6.63
CA GLU A 112 21.11 -9.07 -6.74
C GLU A 112 20.03 -8.16 -7.33
N PHE A 113 19.35 -8.62 -8.37
CA PHE A 113 18.26 -7.88 -9.00
C PHE A 113 17.08 -7.75 -8.04
N SER A 114 16.59 -8.89 -7.52
CA SER A 114 15.44 -8.92 -6.61
C SER A 114 15.65 -8.08 -5.36
N GLN A 115 16.86 -8.12 -4.78
CA GLN A 115 17.21 -7.31 -3.61
C GLN A 115 17.22 -5.81 -3.90
N LYS A 116 17.54 -5.41 -5.14
CA LYS A 116 17.58 -4.00 -5.54
C LYS A 116 16.24 -3.52 -6.10
N CYS A 117 15.19 -4.32 -6.07
CA CYS A 117 13.84 -3.83 -6.31
C CYS A 117 13.36 -2.95 -5.12
N LEU A 118 12.53 -1.96 -5.42
CA LEU A 118 11.71 -1.28 -4.42
C LEU A 118 10.28 -1.78 -4.60
N VAL A 119 9.67 -2.31 -3.55
CA VAL A 119 8.31 -2.87 -3.60
C VAL A 119 7.39 -2.01 -2.74
N ILE A 120 6.23 -1.64 -3.27
CA ILE A 120 5.16 -0.97 -2.53
C ILE A 120 3.94 -1.88 -2.57
N ASN A 121 3.60 -2.45 -1.41
CA ASN A 121 2.34 -3.15 -1.23
C ASN A 121 1.20 -2.12 -1.11
N ILE A 122 0.03 -2.43 -1.67
CA ILE A 122 -1.12 -1.53 -1.69
C ILE A 122 -2.36 -2.27 -1.21
N ARG A 123 -3.00 -1.74 -0.16
CA ARG A 123 -4.21 -2.32 0.41
C ARG A 123 -5.24 -1.24 0.71
N SER A 124 -6.50 -1.67 0.73
CA SER A 124 -7.61 -0.84 1.18
C SER A 124 -8.66 -1.68 1.88
N GLN A 125 -9.25 -1.17 2.97
CA GLN A 125 -10.33 -1.85 3.68
C GLN A 125 -11.55 -0.94 3.79
N MET A 126 -12.57 -1.22 2.98
CA MET A 126 -13.78 -0.38 2.88
C MET A 126 -14.96 -0.86 3.74
N ARG A 127 -14.86 -2.06 4.32
CA ARG A 127 -15.94 -2.70 5.09
C ARG A 127 -15.39 -3.64 6.15
N SER A 128 -16.11 -3.84 7.25
CA SER A 128 -15.75 -4.77 8.32
C SER A 128 -14.35 -4.50 8.88
N ILE A 129 -13.97 -3.22 8.98
CA ILE A 129 -12.62 -2.80 9.37
C ILE A 129 -12.29 -3.34 10.76
N ALA A 130 -13.20 -3.14 11.72
CA ALA A 130 -13.02 -3.61 13.09
C ALA A 130 -12.90 -5.15 13.21
N LYS A 131 -13.61 -5.91 12.38
CA LYS A 131 -13.64 -7.39 12.45
C LYS A 131 -12.40 -8.03 11.84
N ASN A 132 -11.77 -7.38 10.87
CA ASN A 132 -10.65 -7.94 10.10
C ASN A 132 -9.29 -7.38 10.51
N THR A 133 -9.22 -6.57 11.58
CA THR A 133 -8.00 -5.84 11.92
C THR A 133 -6.83 -6.79 12.25
N ASP A 134 -7.07 -7.85 13.02
CA ASP A 134 -5.98 -8.72 13.47
C ASP A 134 -5.42 -9.56 12.30
N THR A 135 -6.29 -10.17 11.50
CA THR A 135 -5.89 -10.87 10.26
C THR A 135 -5.14 -9.95 9.28
N LEU A 136 -5.53 -8.68 9.22
CA LEU A 136 -4.86 -7.71 8.36
C LEU A 136 -3.44 -7.43 8.86
N PHE A 137 -3.27 -7.22 10.16
CA PHE A 137 -1.98 -6.94 10.78
C PHE A 137 -1.04 -8.13 10.61
N GLU A 138 -1.52 -9.36 10.82
CA GLU A 138 -0.77 -10.59 10.56
C GLU A 138 -0.31 -10.70 9.10
N ARG A 139 -1.21 -10.45 8.14
CA ARG A 139 -0.86 -10.45 6.70
C ARG A 139 0.17 -9.38 6.35
N THR A 140 0.08 -8.23 7.01
CA THR A 140 1.02 -7.12 6.84
C THR A 140 2.42 -7.54 7.27
N PHE A 141 2.57 -8.19 8.43
CA PHE A 141 3.86 -8.73 8.88
C PHE A 141 4.38 -9.85 7.98
N ALA A 142 3.52 -10.79 7.58
CA ALA A 142 3.91 -11.93 6.78
C ALA A 142 4.52 -11.51 5.43
N GLU A 143 4.02 -10.43 4.81
CA GLU A 143 4.54 -9.95 3.54
C GLU A 143 5.93 -9.30 3.67
N ILE A 144 6.18 -8.54 4.73
CA ILE A 144 7.50 -7.97 5.01
C ILE A 144 8.51 -9.10 5.23
N LEU A 145 8.19 -10.01 6.15
CA LEU A 145 9.07 -11.11 6.52
C LEU A 145 9.39 -12.00 5.32
N ASN A 146 8.40 -12.26 4.45
CA ASN A 146 8.61 -13.05 3.25
C ASN A 146 9.72 -12.49 2.36
N LEU A 147 9.84 -11.16 2.23
CA LEU A 147 10.89 -10.56 1.39
C LEU A 147 12.17 -10.27 2.16
N HIS A 148 12.12 -9.73 3.37
CA HIS A 148 13.30 -9.39 4.17
C HIS A 148 14.14 -10.61 4.58
N MET A 149 13.52 -11.77 4.80
CA MET A 149 14.27 -13.00 5.11
C MET A 149 15.11 -13.49 3.93
N CYS A 150 14.72 -13.18 2.69
CA CYS A 150 15.49 -13.52 1.49
C CYS A 150 16.42 -12.39 1.05
N TYR A 151 15.93 -11.15 1.10
CA TYR A 151 16.64 -9.97 0.59
C TYR A 151 16.74 -8.93 1.70
N PRO A 152 17.71 -9.05 2.63
CA PRO A 152 17.76 -8.20 3.82
C PRO A 152 17.84 -6.70 3.51
N LYS A 153 18.36 -6.33 2.33
CA LYS A 153 18.49 -4.92 1.90
C LYS A 153 17.33 -4.42 1.03
N ILE A 154 16.40 -5.25 0.58
CA ILE A 154 15.27 -4.78 -0.23
C ILE A 154 14.52 -3.67 0.50
N VAL A 155 13.97 -2.71 -0.26
CA VAL A 155 13.23 -1.58 0.30
C VAL A 155 11.76 -1.80 0.06
N LEU A 156 11.00 -1.86 1.16
CA LEU A 156 9.59 -2.16 1.17
C LEU A 156 8.80 -0.94 1.67
N GLY A 157 7.79 -0.57 0.91
CA GLY A 157 6.73 0.35 1.30
C GLY A 157 5.41 -0.37 1.51
N GLU A 158 4.59 0.14 2.41
CA GLU A 158 3.20 -0.30 2.58
C GLU A 158 2.28 0.90 2.49
N PHE A 159 1.36 0.87 1.53
CA PHE A 159 0.30 1.86 1.39
C PHE A 159 -1.04 1.25 1.80
N TYR A 160 -1.69 1.88 2.77
CA TYR A 160 -2.93 1.38 3.34
C TYR A 160 -4.01 2.46 3.36
N LEU A 161 -5.17 2.19 2.77
CA LEU A 161 -6.29 3.13 2.70
C LEU A 161 -7.47 2.69 3.58
N ILE A 162 -7.91 3.57 4.49
CA ILE A 162 -9.11 3.36 5.32
C ILE A 162 -10.02 4.58 5.33
N PRO A 163 -11.35 4.39 5.33
CA PRO A 163 -12.28 5.48 5.54
C PRO A 163 -12.50 5.77 7.03
N VAL A 164 -12.80 7.03 7.33
CA VAL A 164 -13.25 7.46 8.68
C VAL A 164 -14.58 6.81 9.07
N ARG A 165 -15.46 6.58 8.09
CA ARG A 165 -16.74 5.89 8.24
C ARG A 165 -16.92 4.86 7.15
N GLU A 166 -17.38 3.67 7.52
CA GLU A 166 -17.75 2.64 6.54
C GLU A 166 -19.06 3.00 5.83
N TYR A 167 -19.24 2.51 4.59
CA TYR A 167 -20.54 2.57 3.94
C TYR A 167 -21.54 1.68 4.69
N SER A 168 -22.74 2.22 4.91
CA SER A 168 -23.73 1.55 5.74
C SER A 168 -24.33 0.34 5.04
N LEU A 169 -24.38 -0.76 5.77
CA LEU A 169 -25.04 -1.99 5.32
C LEU A 169 -26.54 -1.77 5.11
N LYS A 170 -27.19 -1.03 6.01
CA LYS A 170 -28.62 -0.73 5.97
C LYS A 170 -29.01 0.04 4.70
N TYR A 171 -28.23 1.06 4.35
CA TYR A 171 -28.46 1.86 3.14
C TYR A 171 -28.09 1.09 1.88
N SER A 172 -26.96 0.38 1.89
CA SER A 172 -26.51 -0.42 0.74
C SER A 172 -27.53 -1.48 0.33
N LYS A 173 -28.21 -2.15 1.29
CA LYS A 173 -29.28 -3.11 1.00
C LYS A 173 -30.47 -2.50 0.24
N ARG A 174 -30.69 -1.19 0.39
CA ARG A 174 -31.74 -0.43 -0.30
C ARG A 174 -31.23 0.30 -1.54
N LYS A 175 -30.01 -0.03 -2.01
CA LYS A 175 -29.33 0.65 -3.13
C LYS A 175 -29.19 2.15 -2.92
N GLN A 176 -28.91 2.56 -1.69
CA GLN A 176 -28.73 3.95 -1.29
C GLN A 176 -27.32 4.16 -0.72
N ILE A 177 -26.79 5.37 -0.91
CA ILE A 177 -25.57 5.79 -0.24
C ILE A 177 -25.92 6.24 1.17
N GLY A 178 -25.14 5.74 2.13
CA GLY A 178 -25.19 6.14 3.52
C GLY A 178 -23.97 5.56 4.22
N PHE A 179 -23.65 6.10 5.39
CA PHE A 179 -22.47 5.74 6.17
C PHE A 179 -22.88 5.25 7.56
N GLU A 180 -22.02 4.47 8.19
CA GLU A 180 -22.23 4.06 9.58
C GLU A 180 -21.99 5.24 10.54
N ASP A 181 -22.81 5.35 11.58
CA ASP A 181 -22.68 6.38 12.61
C ASP A 181 -21.42 6.18 13.47
N LYS A 182 -20.89 4.96 13.47
CA LYS A 182 -19.67 4.61 14.19
C LYS A 182 -18.43 4.98 13.37
N LEU A 183 -17.50 5.68 14.02
CA LEU A 183 -16.17 5.95 13.45
C LEU A 183 -15.30 4.69 13.44
N THR A 184 -14.45 4.57 12.42
CA THR A 184 -13.34 3.63 12.41
C THR A 184 -12.38 3.94 13.56
N ASN A 185 -11.81 2.92 14.22
CA ASN A 185 -10.79 3.12 15.24
C ASN A 185 -9.45 3.53 14.61
N ILE A 186 -9.34 4.80 14.21
CA ILE A 186 -8.18 5.36 13.51
C ILE A 186 -6.91 5.30 14.37
N GLU A 187 -7.02 5.53 15.67
CA GLU A 187 -5.87 5.49 16.60
C GLU A 187 -5.17 4.12 16.62
N LYS A 188 -5.94 3.02 16.58
CA LYS A 188 -5.37 1.66 16.49
C LYS A 188 -4.53 1.49 15.21
N TYR A 189 -5.01 2.04 14.09
CA TYR A 189 -4.31 1.96 12.81
C TYR A 189 -3.06 2.85 12.77
N ILE A 190 -3.15 4.09 13.27
CA ILE A 190 -1.98 4.97 13.37
C ILE A 190 -0.91 4.32 14.25
N SER A 191 -1.29 3.79 15.42
CA SER A 191 -0.37 3.12 16.33
C SER A 191 0.31 1.92 15.68
N PHE A 192 -0.46 1.09 14.97
CA PHE A 192 0.08 -0.08 14.27
C PHE A 192 1.07 0.32 13.17
N PHE A 193 0.67 1.18 12.23
CA PHE A 193 1.52 1.56 11.10
C PHE A 193 2.75 2.36 11.54
N SER A 194 2.66 3.14 12.63
CA SER A 194 3.82 3.80 13.22
C SER A 194 4.81 2.78 13.79
N ALA A 195 4.33 1.73 14.46
CA ALA A 195 5.18 0.71 15.07
C ALA A 195 5.93 -0.16 14.05
N ILE A 196 5.36 -0.35 12.87
CA ILE A 196 5.94 -1.19 11.81
C ILE A 196 6.65 -0.39 10.70
N SER A 197 6.75 0.93 10.82
CA SER A 197 7.45 1.80 9.87
C SER A 197 8.84 2.18 10.40
N GLY A 198 9.71 2.68 9.52
CA GLY A 198 11.02 3.23 9.91
C GLY A 198 12.11 2.17 10.12
N ARG A 199 12.16 1.14 9.26
CA ARG A 199 13.27 0.19 9.25
C ARG A 199 14.55 0.82 8.68
N ASP A 200 15.54 1.03 9.53
CA ASP A 200 16.85 1.57 9.13
C ASP A 200 17.90 0.47 8.89
N SER A 201 17.83 -0.63 9.64
CA SER A 201 18.81 -1.73 9.61
C SER A 201 18.42 -2.82 8.62
N SER A 202 19.40 -3.35 7.87
CA SER A 202 19.17 -4.50 7.00
C SER A 202 19.11 -5.83 7.74
N ASN A 203 19.58 -5.90 8.99
CA ASN A 203 19.79 -7.17 9.69
C ASN A 203 18.93 -7.34 10.95
N THR A 204 18.29 -6.25 11.40
CA THR A 204 17.35 -6.26 12.52
C THR A 204 15.98 -5.79 12.03
N ASP A 205 14.97 -5.94 12.89
CA ASP A 205 13.63 -5.42 12.64
C ASP A 205 13.04 -5.87 11.29
N LEU A 206 13.27 -7.14 10.92
CA LEU A 206 12.80 -7.69 9.63
C LEU A 206 11.28 -7.63 9.48
N TRP A 207 10.54 -7.43 10.57
CA TRP A 207 9.09 -7.24 10.62
C TRP A 207 8.64 -5.78 10.40
N LYS A 208 9.55 -4.83 10.19
CA LYS A 208 9.24 -3.44 9.86
C LYS A 208 9.44 -3.16 8.38
N TYR A 209 8.63 -2.27 7.82
CA TYR A 209 8.85 -1.63 6.53
C TYR A 209 9.84 -0.47 6.65
N GLU A 210 10.50 -0.13 5.56
CA GLU A 210 11.27 1.12 5.45
C GLU A 210 10.34 2.34 5.60
N LYS A 211 9.15 2.29 5.01
CA LYS A 211 8.12 3.32 5.19
C LYS A 211 6.72 2.74 5.06
N CYS A 212 5.84 3.09 5.99
CA CYS A 212 4.39 2.91 5.82
C CYS A 212 3.69 4.22 5.49
N CYS A 213 2.59 4.12 4.76
CA CYS A 213 1.63 5.18 4.54
C CYS A 213 0.23 4.67 4.87
N LEU A 214 -0.43 5.36 5.80
CA LEU A 214 -1.84 5.19 6.11
C LEU A 214 -2.60 6.38 5.53
N MET A 215 -3.39 6.17 4.48
CA MET A 215 -4.27 7.20 3.92
C MET A 215 -5.65 7.12 4.57
N ILE A 216 -5.95 8.07 5.45
CA ILE A 216 -7.25 8.17 6.12
C ILE A 216 -8.15 9.06 5.28
N VAL A 217 -9.26 8.52 4.77
CA VAL A 217 -10.14 9.22 3.82
C VAL A 217 -11.50 9.54 4.42
N ASN A 218 -12.02 10.73 4.13
CA ASN A 218 -13.42 11.08 4.35
C ASN A 218 -14.20 10.89 3.05
N LEU A 219 -14.92 9.75 2.96
CA LEU A 219 -15.79 9.44 1.83
C LEU A 219 -17.24 9.90 2.04
N ASP A 220 -17.60 10.39 3.22
CA ASP A 220 -18.97 10.85 3.54
C ASP A 220 -19.26 12.24 2.93
N SER A 221 -18.21 13.02 2.73
CA SER A 221 -18.30 14.29 2.01
C SER A 221 -18.67 14.14 0.53
N GLN A 222 -19.31 15.17 -0.04
CA GLN A 222 -19.65 15.21 -1.48
C GLN A 222 -18.39 15.18 -2.36
N LYS A 223 -17.33 15.89 -1.94
CA LYS A 223 -16.00 15.84 -2.54
C LYS A 223 -15.06 15.13 -1.56
N PRO A 224 -14.63 13.89 -1.86
CA PRO A 224 -13.84 13.13 -0.92
C PRO A 224 -12.47 13.77 -0.71
N PHE A 225 -11.97 13.68 0.51
CA PHE A 225 -10.65 14.17 0.89
C PHE A 225 -9.96 13.16 1.81
N PHE A 226 -8.69 13.42 2.10
CA PHE A 226 -7.90 12.68 3.07
C PHE A 226 -7.22 13.65 4.02
N TYR A 227 -6.96 13.17 5.23
CA TYR A 227 -6.28 13.94 6.27
C TYR A 227 -4.77 13.87 6.05
N ASN A 228 -4.03 14.90 6.48
CA ASN A 228 -2.58 14.99 6.31
C ASN A 228 -1.79 14.93 7.62
N ASN A 229 -2.41 15.27 8.75
CA ASN A 229 -1.71 15.41 10.05
C ASN A 229 -2.65 15.19 11.24
N SER A 230 -2.08 15.06 12.44
CA SER A 230 -2.85 14.83 13.66
C SER A 230 -3.73 16.02 14.04
N TYR A 231 -3.38 17.24 13.64
CA TYR A 231 -4.21 18.42 13.91
C TYR A 231 -5.58 18.33 13.23
N GLU A 232 -5.62 17.99 11.94
CA GLU A 232 -6.89 17.83 11.21
C GLU A 232 -7.76 16.70 11.80
N LEU A 233 -7.14 15.58 12.19
CA LEU A 233 -7.85 14.46 12.81
C LEU A 233 -8.44 14.81 14.19
N LYS A 234 -7.72 15.59 15.00
CA LYS A 234 -8.21 16.07 16.31
C LYS A 234 -9.31 17.09 16.15
N HIS A 235 -9.15 18.02 15.21
CA HIS A 235 -10.15 19.04 14.90
C HIS A 235 -11.51 18.41 14.54
N ASP A 236 -11.49 17.36 13.71
CA ASP A 236 -12.69 16.64 13.29
C ASP A 236 -13.16 15.57 14.30
N LYS A 237 -12.52 15.49 15.49
CA LYS A 237 -12.83 14.53 16.57
C LYS A 237 -12.78 13.07 16.12
N ILE A 238 -11.87 12.76 15.19
CA ILE A 238 -11.65 11.41 14.66
C ILE A 238 -10.70 10.63 15.57
N VAL A 239 -9.76 11.35 16.19
CA VAL A 239 -8.87 10.85 17.24
C VAL A 239 -9.03 11.72 18.48
N SER A 240 -8.61 11.18 19.63
CA SER A 240 -8.56 11.90 20.89
C SER A 240 -7.65 13.12 20.79
N GLU A 241 -8.03 14.22 21.45
CA GLU A 241 -7.19 15.41 21.59
C GLU A 241 -5.84 15.06 22.27
N TYR A 242 -5.85 14.04 23.14
CA TYR A 242 -4.69 13.53 23.86
C TYR A 242 -3.91 12.45 23.09
N PHE A 243 -4.29 12.11 21.86
CA PHE A 243 -3.54 11.14 21.06
C PHE A 243 -2.14 11.68 20.75
N ALA A 244 -1.12 10.93 21.16
CA ALA A 244 0.26 11.41 21.23
C ALA A 244 1.05 11.25 19.93
N LEU A 245 0.66 10.30 19.06
CA LEU A 245 1.40 10.03 17.82
C LEU A 245 1.08 11.08 16.75
N GLU A 246 2.12 11.49 16.02
CA GLU A 246 1.96 12.36 14.85
C GLU A 246 1.60 11.52 13.63
N TYR A 247 0.46 11.83 13.01
CA TYR A 247 -0.03 11.13 11.84
C TYR A 247 0.76 11.48 10.58
N ALA A 248 1.27 12.72 10.46
CA ALA A 248 2.00 13.15 9.28
C ALA A 248 3.21 12.26 8.93
N ASP A 249 3.83 11.61 9.93
CA ASP A 249 4.99 10.72 9.75
C ASP A 249 4.66 9.48 8.90
N ILE A 250 3.40 9.04 8.92
CA ILE A 250 2.86 7.93 8.13
C ILE A 250 1.74 8.39 7.18
N GLY A 251 1.65 9.70 6.92
CA GLY A 251 0.70 10.28 5.97
C GLY A 251 1.12 10.09 4.52
N PHE A 252 0.25 10.49 3.59
CA PHE A 252 0.50 10.34 2.16
C PHE A 252 1.59 11.28 1.62
N ASP A 253 1.61 12.54 2.08
CA ASP A 253 2.34 13.63 1.44
C ASP A 253 3.84 13.38 1.23
N LEU A 254 4.51 12.71 2.17
CA LEU A 254 5.95 12.45 2.13
C LEU A 254 6.29 10.98 1.85
N PHE A 255 5.29 10.13 1.63
CA PHE A 255 5.48 8.69 1.55
C PHE A 255 6.50 8.28 0.48
N VAL A 256 6.28 8.68 -0.76
CA VAL A 256 7.13 8.27 -1.89
C VAL A 256 8.50 8.96 -1.82
N SER A 257 8.55 10.24 -1.45
CA SER A 257 9.83 10.97 -1.36
C SER A 257 10.73 10.37 -0.28
N ASP A 258 10.19 10.03 0.89
CA ASP A 258 10.94 9.41 1.98
C ASP A 258 11.40 8.00 1.61
N LEU A 259 10.51 7.19 1.03
CA LEU A 259 10.84 5.83 0.63
C LEU A 259 11.95 5.81 -0.43
N LEU A 260 11.89 6.72 -1.41
CA LEU A 260 12.93 6.87 -2.42
C LEU A 260 14.25 7.41 -1.86
N LYS A 261 14.21 8.27 -0.83
CA LYS A 261 15.41 8.70 -0.12
C LYS A 261 16.10 7.51 0.55
N ILE A 262 15.35 6.64 1.23
CA ILE A 262 15.88 5.41 1.83
C ILE A 262 16.48 4.51 0.74
N TYR A 263 15.77 4.30 -0.37
CA TYR A 263 16.24 3.48 -1.48
C TYR A 263 17.55 3.99 -2.09
N ARG A 264 17.64 5.28 -2.38
CA ARG A 264 18.85 5.91 -2.94
C ARG A 264 20.03 5.81 -1.98
N ASN A 265 19.82 6.04 -0.69
CA ASN A 265 20.85 5.92 0.33
C ASN A 265 21.38 4.48 0.43
N ARG A 266 20.48 3.49 0.35
CA ARG A 266 20.83 2.08 0.52
C ARG A 266 21.59 1.50 -0.67
N PHE A 267 21.25 1.92 -1.89
CA PHE A 267 21.84 1.34 -3.11
C PHE A 267 22.72 2.29 -3.91
N SER A 268 22.97 3.51 -3.42
CA SER A 268 23.80 4.53 -4.09
C SER A 268 23.37 4.80 -5.55
N THR A 269 22.08 4.68 -5.84
CA THR A 269 21.53 4.81 -7.19
C THR A 269 21.34 6.29 -7.55
N LYS A 270 22.27 6.84 -8.34
CA LYS A 270 22.03 8.07 -9.13
C LYS A 270 21.12 7.68 -10.30
N TYR A 271 19.82 7.96 -10.22
CA TYR A 271 18.98 7.89 -11.40
C TYR A 271 19.47 8.95 -12.40
N GLY A 272 19.98 8.50 -13.54
CA GLY A 272 20.63 9.35 -14.52
C GLY A 272 19.65 10.35 -15.12
N SER A 273 19.96 11.63 -14.98
CA SER A 273 19.60 12.64 -15.97
C SER A 273 20.30 12.26 -17.28
N ARG A 274 19.52 11.90 -18.30
CA ARG A 274 19.89 12.16 -19.69
C ARG A 274 18.71 12.85 -20.35
#